data_AF-A0A2D6D2F7-F1
#
_entry.id   AF-A0A2D6D2F7-F1
#
_cell.length_a   1.000
_cell.length_b   1.000
_cell.length_c   1.000
_cell.angle_alpha   90.00
_cell.angle_beta   90.00
_cell.angle_gamma   90.00
#
_symmetry.space_group_name_H-M   'P 1'
#
loop_
_entity.id
_entity.type
_entity.pdbx_description
1 polymer ?
#
loop_
_entity_poly.entity_id
_entity_poly.type
_entity_poly.pdbx_seq_one_letter_code
_entity_poly.pdbx_strand_id
1 'polypeptide(L)'
;MPSLAPEQVPDAVVRDLETSLGDDLVSVVLYGSRARGEAADDSDWDFLVIAEGLPESHMSRCAYIRENLPTSSGNRVSVLAKTPDEMDGPPTALYLDIAFDGEILHDPASVAARHLATLRAHARTRRLRRRRTPAGDIWLFAEHADWRVGEDRGA
;
A
#
# COMPACT_ATOMS: atom_id res chain seq x y z
N MET A 1 16.92 -4.55 22.04
CA MET A 1 16.30 -5.65 21.27
C MET A 1 16.99 -5.67 19.90
N PRO A 2 17.47 -6.82 19.41
CA PRO A 2 18.09 -6.89 18.08
C PRO A 2 17.06 -6.61 16.98
N SER A 3 17.53 -6.12 15.83
CA SER A 3 16.71 -5.99 14.62
C SER A 3 16.17 -7.36 14.20
N LEU A 4 14.91 -7.44 13.77
CA LEU A 4 14.38 -8.66 13.16
C LEU A 4 15.11 -8.95 11.84
N ALA A 5 15.26 -10.23 11.51
CA ALA A 5 15.74 -10.59 10.17
C ALA A 5 14.74 -10.09 9.12
N PRO A 6 15.17 -9.62 7.94
CA PRO A 6 14.28 -9.03 6.94
C PRO A 6 13.05 -9.90 6.60
N GLU A 7 13.25 -11.20 6.46
CA GLU A 7 12.20 -12.17 6.16
C GLU A 7 11.13 -12.30 7.26
N GLN A 8 11.42 -11.87 8.49
CA GLN A 8 10.49 -11.93 9.63
C GLN A 8 9.65 -10.65 9.77
N VAL A 9 10.00 -9.58 9.06
CA VAL A 9 9.35 -8.28 9.21
C VAL A 9 7.88 -8.31 8.78
N PRO A 10 7.48 -8.88 7.62
CA PRO A 10 6.08 -8.95 7.21
C PRO A 10 5.19 -9.63 8.27
N ASP A 11 5.61 -10.81 8.73
CA ASP A 11 4.87 -11.58 9.72
C ASP A 11 4.75 -10.86 11.07
N ALA A 12 5.81 -10.19 11.51
CA ALA A 12 5.79 -9.42 12.74
C ALA A 12 4.83 -8.23 12.65
N VAL A 13 4.85 -7.51 11.52
CA VAL A 13 3.96 -6.36 11.28
C VAL A 13 2.50 -6.81 11.26
N VAL A 14 2.18 -7.93 10.59
CA VAL A 14 0.80 -8.46 10.58
C VAL A 14 0.35 -8.82 12.00
N ARG A 15 1.17 -9.54 12.78
CA ARG A 15 0.80 -9.91 14.16
C ARG A 15 0.61 -8.70 15.07
N ASP A 16 1.47 -7.69 14.95
CA ASP A 16 1.37 -6.47 15.73
C ASP A 16 0.07 -5.72 15.41
N LEU A 17 -0.29 -5.62 14.13
CA LEU A 17 -1.55 -5.02 13.66
C LEU A 17 -2.78 -5.83 14.09
N GLU A 18 -2.74 -7.16 13.98
CA GLU A 18 -3.82 -8.03 14.45
C GLU A 18 -4.03 -7.87 15.97
N THR A 19 -2.95 -7.73 16.73
CA THR A 19 -3.01 -7.55 18.19
C THR A 19 -3.57 -6.20 18.58
N SER A 20 -3.23 -5.14 17.84
CA SER A 20 -3.58 -3.76 18.19
C SER A 20 -4.94 -3.31 17.64
N LEU A 21 -5.26 -3.69 16.40
CA LEU A 21 -6.50 -3.31 15.72
C LEU A 21 -7.59 -4.37 15.86
N GLY A 22 -7.23 -5.64 16.10
CA GLY A 22 -8.20 -6.71 16.30
C GLY A 22 -9.17 -6.84 15.13
N ASP A 23 -10.47 -6.83 15.42
CA ASP A 23 -11.54 -6.96 14.43
C ASP A 23 -11.62 -5.76 13.47
N ASP A 24 -11.02 -4.61 13.81
CA ASP A 24 -10.97 -3.45 12.92
C ASP A 24 -9.92 -3.62 11.81
N LEU A 25 -9.00 -4.60 11.90
CA LEU A 25 -8.05 -4.89 10.83
C LEU A 25 -8.75 -5.61 9.67
N VAL A 26 -8.74 -5.00 8.48
CA VAL A 26 -9.40 -5.56 7.29
C VAL A 26 -8.38 -6.24 6.37
N SER A 27 -7.28 -5.56 6.05
CA SER A 27 -6.25 -6.12 5.16
C SER A 27 -4.88 -5.48 5.37
N VAL A 28 -3.83 -6.23 5.06
CA VAL A 28 -2.43 -5.77 5.01
C VAL A 28 -1.81 -6.21 3.69
N VAL A 29 -1.22 -5.26 2.96
CA VAL A 29 -0.53 -5.49 1.70
C VAL A 29 0.87 -4.89 1.77
N LEU A 30 1.90 -5.70 1.53
CA LEU A 30 3.26 -5.22 1.32
C LEU A 30 3.37 -4.64 -0.09
N TYR A 31 3.97 -3.46 -0.22
CA TYR A 31 4.24 -2.85 -1.52
C TYR A 31 5.66 -2.25 -1.58
N GLY A 32 5.94 -1.51 -2.64
CA GLY A 32 7.20 -0.80 -2.80
C GLY A 32 8.34 -1.72 -3.26
N SER A 33 9.57 -1.29 -3.04
CA SER A 33 10.76 -1.97 -3.57
C SER A 33 10.90 -3.40 -3.06
N ARG A 34 10.47 -3.67 -1.81
CA ARG A 34 10.55 -5.01 -1.20
C ARG A 34 9.58 -5.99 -1.85
N ALA A 35 8.33 -5.58 -2.10
CA ALA A 35 7.38 -6.40 -2.86
C ALA A 35 7.86 -6.69 -4.30
N ARG A 36 8.59 -5.74 -4.90
CA ARG A 36 9.15 -5.88 -6.27
C ARG A 36 10.43 -6.71 -6.35
N GLY A 37 11.03 -7.07 -5.22
CA GLY A 37 12.36 -7.72 -5.18
C GLY A 37 13.50 -6.80 -5.64
N GLU A 38 13.29 -5.48 -5.62
CA GLU A 38 14.25 -4.45 -6.04
C GLU A 38 14.91 -3.75 -4.84
N ALA A 39 14.57 -4.15 -3.62
CA ALA A 39 15.02 -3.50 -2.39
C ALA A 39 16.51 -3.73 -2.11
N ALA A 40 17.19 -2.66 -1.72
CA ALA A 40 18.46 -2.74 -1.02
C ALA A 40 18.24 -3.02 0.48
N ASP A 41 19.29 -3.44 1.19
CA ASP A 41 19.21 -3.80 2.61
C ASP A 41 18.66 -2.66 3.49
N ASP A 42 18.92 -1.40 3.12
CA ASP A 42 18.51 -0.18 3.82
C ASP A 42 17.13 0.36 3.38
N SER A 43 16.45 -0.33 2.45
CA SER A 43 15.14 0.07 1.94
C SER A 43 14.06 -0.05 3.01
N ASP A 44 13.14 0.92 3.00
CA ASP A 44 11.95 0.92 3.84
C ASP A 44 11.06 -0.31 3.54
N TRP A 45 10.28 -0.72 4.54
CA TRP A 45 9.17 -1.66 4.39
C TRP A 45 7.87 -0.87 4.27
N ASP A 46 7.25 -0.90 3.10
CA ASP A 46 6.02 -0.15 2.84
C ASP A 46 4.79 -1.05 2.92
N PHE A 47 3.85 -0.73 3.80
CA PHE A 47 2.61 -1.48 3.97
C PHE A 47 1.38 -0.61 3.73
N LEU A 48 0.43 -1.12 2.96
CA LEU A 48 -0.93 -0.61 2.91
C LEU A 48 -1.73 -1.36 3.96
N VAL A 49 -2.26 -0.63 4.94
CA VAL A 49 -3.14 -1.16 5.98
C VAL A 49 -4.54 -0.65 5.73
N ILE A 50 -5.47 -1.58 5.50
CA ILE A 50 -6.90 -1.29 5.42
C ILE A 50 -7.51 -1.65 6.77
N ALA A 51 -8.13 -0.68 7.43
CA ALA A 51 -8.74 -0.87 8.74
C ALA A 51 -9.99 0.02 8.91
N GLU A 52 -10.94 -0.47 9.70
CA GLU A 52 -12.11 0.29 10.12
C GLU A 52 -11.75 1.29 11.23
N GLY A 53 -12.60 2.29 11.44
CA GLY A 53 -12.48 3.19 12.61
C GLY A 53 -11.23 4.09 12.62
N LEU A 54 -10.48 4.19 11.52
CA LEU A 54 -9.28 5.03 11.47
C LEU A 54 -9.62 6.51 11.69
N PRO A 55 -8.81 7.27 12.46
CA PRO A 55 -9.02 8.69 12.62
C PRO A 55 -9.03 9.44 11.27
N GLU A 56 -9.96 10.38 11.10
CA GLU A 56 -10.09 11.17 9.86
C GLU A 56 -8.90 12.13 9.66
N SER A 57 -8.42 12.74 10.74
CA SER A 57 -7.30 13.67 10.69
C SER A 57 -5.99 12.93 10.39
N HIS A 58 -5.25 13.40 9.38
CA HIS A 58 -3.94 12.85 9.02
C HIS A 58 -3.00 12.76 10.23
N MET A 59 -2.92 13.80 11.06
CA MET A 59 -2.05 13.81 12.24
C MET A 59 -2.46 12.75 13.26
N SER A 60 -3.75 12.65 13.56
CA SER A 60 -4.30 11.66 14.49
C SER A 60 -4.10 10.24 13.96
N ARG A 61 -4.26 10.03 12.65
CA ARG A 61 -4.03 8.74 12.01
C ARG A 61 -2.56 8.33 12.09
N CYS A 62 -1.64 9.24 11.79
CA CYS A 62 -0.21 8.98 11.93
C CYS A 62 0.19 8.63 13.38
N ALA A 63 -0.41 9.30 14.38
CA ALA A 63 -0.20 8.97 15.78
C ALA A 63 -0.78 7.59 16.13
N TYR A 64 -2.04 7.34 15.74
CA TYR A 64 -2.73 6.07 15.95
C TYR A 64 -1.96 4.88 15.37
N ILE A 65 -1.51 4.98 14.12
CA ILE A 65 -0.73 3.93 13.46
C ILE A 65 0.61 3.72 14.17
N ARG A 66 1.29 4.79 14.60
CA ARG A 66 2.57 4.69 15.32
C ARG A 66 2.41 4.02 16.70
N GLU A 67 1.30 4.28 17.39
CA GLU A 67 1.00 3.67 18.70
C GLU A 67 0.60 2.20 18.56
N ASN A 68 -0.12 1.84 17.49
CA ASN A 68 -0.64 0.50 17.24
C ASN A 68 0.30 -0.40 16.41
N LEU A 69 1.38 0.14 15.87
CA LEU A 69 2.52 -0.62 15.35
C LEU A 69 3.70 -0.45 16.31
N PRO A 70 3.72 -1.17 17.44
CA PRO A 70 4.71 -1.03 18.51
C PRO A 70 6.14 -1.44 18.12
N THR A 71 6.47 -1.37 16.83
CA THR A 71 7.80 -1.50 16.22
C THR A 71 8.26 -2.94 16.09
N SER A 72 8.24 -3.46 14.86
CA SER A 72 9.21 -4.43 14.37
C SER A 72 10.60 -3.82 14.54
N SER A 73 11.16 -4.01 15.74
CA SER A 73 12.32 -3.32 16.30
C SER A 73 13.43 -3.11 15.29
N GLY A 74 13.79 -1.84 15.05
CA GLY A 74 14.96 -1.43 14.26
C GLY A 74 14.76 -1.30 12.75
N ASN A 75 13.65 -1.80 12.21
CA ASN A 75 13.39 -1.73 10.77
C ASN A 75 12.63 -0.45 10.39
N ARG A 76 12.97 0.14 9.25
CA ARG A 76 12.31 1.35 8.74
C ARG A 76 10.99 0.95 8.08
N VAL A 77 9.89 1.09 8.83
CA VAL A 77 8.54 0.74 8.37
C VAL A 77 7.76 2.02 8.03
N SER A 78 7.11 2.01 6.87
CA SER A 78 6.24 3.04 6.34
C SER A 78 4.84 2.43 6.16
N VAL A 79 3.82 3.12 6.65
CA VAL A 79 2.43 2.64 6.59
C VAL A 79 1.54 3.67 5.95
N LEU A 80 0.88 3.25 4.86
CA LEU A 80 -0.26 3.92 4.27
C LEU A 80 -1.54 3.31 4.87
N ALA A 81 -2.24 4.05 5.73
CA ALA A 81 -3.46 3.57 6.37
C ALA A 81 -4.72 4.15 5.71
N LYS A 82 -5.65 3.27 5.33
CA LYS A 82 -6.90 3.60 4.63
C LYS A 82 -8.09 2.87 5.23
N THR A 83 -9.25 3.51 5.24
CA THR A 83 -10.51 2.79 5.47
C THR A 83 -10.96 2.10 4.17
N PRO A 84 -11.84 1.09 4.23
CA PRO A 84 -12.42 0.49 3.02
C PRO A 84 -13.06 1.52 2.10
N ASP A 85 -13.81 2.47 2.65
CA ASP A 85 -14.47 3.55 1.88
C ASP A 85 -13.47 4.47 1.17
N GLU A 86 -12.32 4.76 1.80
CA GLU A 86 -11.28 5.60 1.17
C GLU A 86 -10.56 4.90 0.02
N MET A 87 -10.63 3.57 -0.05
CA MET A 87 -10.08 2.82 -1.17
C MET A 87 -10.89 3.03 -2.44
N ASP A 88 -12.21 3.25 -2.34
CA ASP A 88 -13.11 3.40 -3.50
C ASP A 88 -12.94 4.72 -4.29
N GLY A 89 -11.99 5.57 -3.88
CA GLY A 89 -11.62 6.77 -4.60
C GLY A 89 -10.96 6.54 -5.97
N PRO A 90 -10.74 7.60 -6.76
CA PRO A 90 -10.07 7.49 -8.05
C PRO A 90 -8.65 6.91 -7.89
N PRO A 91 -8.22 6.01 -8.79
CA PRO A 91 -6.93 5.34 -8.66
C PRO A 91 -5.78 6.31 -8.86
N THR A 92 -4.87 6.33 -7.88
CA THR A 92 -3.58 7.03 -7.99
C THR A 92 -2.53 6.12 -8.62
N ALA A 93 -1.42 6.69 -9.08
CA ALA A 93 -0.28 5.91 -9.56
C ALA A 93 0.23 4.91 -8.50
N LEU A 94 0.24 5.30 -7.22
CA LEU A 94 0.63 4.44 -6.12
C LEU A 94 -0.31 3.24 -5.98
N TYR A 95 -1.63 3.43 -6.03
CA TYR A 95 -2.58 2.32 -5.97
C TYR A 95 -2.44 1.36 -7.16
N LEU A 96 -2.07 1.88 -8.34
CA LEU A 96 -1.75 1.01 -9.48
C LEU A 96 -0.45 0.22 -9.23
N ASP A 97 0.59 0.83 -8.65
CA ASP A 97 1.80 0.10 -8.29
C ASP A 97 1.49 -1.01 -7.27
N ILE A 98 0.73 -0.71 -6.21
CA ILE A 98 0.26 -1.70 -5.22
C ILE A 98 -0.56 -2.79 -5.89
N ALA A 99 -1.46 -2.42 -6.82
CA ALA A 99 -2.26 -3.40 -7.52
C ALA A 99 -1.40 -4.34 -8.36
N PHE A 100 -0.35 -3.89 -9.03
CA PHE A 100 0.44 -4.75 -9.91
C PHE A 100 1.55 -5.52 -9.20
N ASP A 101 2.14 -4.96 -8.15
CA ASP A 101 3.31 -5.54 -7.49
C ASP A 101 3.09 -5.92 -6.03
N GLY A 102 1.99 -5.49 -5.43
CA GLY A 102 1.74 -5.70 -4.01
C GLY A 102 1.51 -7.16 -3.65
N GLU A 103 2.03 -7.55 -2.48
CA GLU A 103 1.85 -8.87 -1.88
C GLU A 103 0.85 -8.77 -0.73
N ILE A 104 -0.25 -9.52 -0.83
CA ILE A 104 -1.28 -9.55 0.21
C ILE A 104 -0.78 -10.45 1.34
N LEU A 105 -0.61 -9.88 2.53
CA LEU A 105 -0.11 -10.58 3.71
C LEU A 105 -1.24 -11.03 4.64
N HIS A 106 -2.31 -10.23 4.74
CA HIS A 106 -3.50 -10.51 5.52
C HIS A 106 -4.72 -9.96 4.78
N ASP A 107 -5.74 -10.78 4.51
CA ASP A 107 -6.99 -10.35 3.84
C ASP A 107 -8.10 -11.41 3.98
N PRO A 108 -8.59 -11.68 5.20
CA PRO A 108 -9.54 -12.78 5.45
C PRO A 108 -10.87 -12.61 4.70
N ALA A 109 -11.30 -11.37 4.46
CA ALA A 109 -12.54 -11.05 3.74
C ALA A 109 -12.33 -10.76 2.25
N SER A 110 -11.11 -10.92 1.72
CA SER A 110 -10.76 -10.63 0.32
C SER A 110 -11.06 -9.19 -0.13
N VAL A 111 -11.02 -8.23 0.79
CA VAL A 111 -11.32 -6.81 0.52
C VAL A 111 -10.19 -6.21 -0.33
N ALA A 112 -8.94 -6.34 0.11
CA ALA A 112 -7.80 -5.88 -0.68
C ALA A 112 -7.73 -6.60 -2.03
N ALA A 113 -7.86 -7.93 -2.04
CA ALA A 113 -7.81 -8.73 -3.25
C ALA A 113 -8.83 -8.27 -4.30
N ARG A 114 -10.08 -8.02 -3.90
CA ARG A 114 -11.12 -7.48 -4.79
C ARG A 114 -10.80 -6.08 -5.27
N HIS A 115 -10.36 -5.20 -4.37
CA HIS A 115 -10.03 -3.83 -4.71
C HIS A 115 -8.87 -3.76 -5.73
N LEU A 116 -7.76 -4.47 -5.47
CA LEU A 116 -6.62 -4.55 -6.39
C LEU A 116 -7.00 -5.18 -7.73
N ALA A 117 -7.90 -6.16 -7.76
CA ALA A 117 -8.42 -6.74 -9.00
C ALA A 117 -9.19 -5.70 -9.84
N THR A 118 -10.03 -4.88 -9.21
CA THR A 118 -10.74 -3.77 -9.86
C THR A 118 -9.76 -2.75 -10.45
N LEU A 119 -8.71 -2.38 -9.71
CA LEU A 119 -7.66 -1.48 -10.19
C LEU A 119 -6.92 -2.03 -11.42
N ARG A 120 -6.55 -3.31 -11.40
CA ARG A 120 -5.95 -3.99 -12.55
C ARG A 120 -6.88 -4.01 -13.76
N ALA A 121 -8.17 -4.28 -13.55
CA ALA A 121 -9.16 -4.27 -14.61
C ALA A 121 -9.33 -2.88 -15.22
N HIS A 122 -9.43 -1.84 -14.38
CA HIS A 122 -9.51 -0.44 -14.80
C HIS A 122 -8.29 -0.03 -15.63
N ALA A 123 -7.09 -0.38 -15.18
CA ALA A 123 -5.85 -0.11 -15.91
C ALA A 123 -5.84 -0.76 -17.30
N ARG A 124 -6.32 -2.01 -17.42
CA ARG A 124 -6.45 -2.71 -18.70
C ARG A 124 -7.47 -2.06 -19.62
N THR A 125 -8.66 -1.74 -19.09
CA THR A 125 -9.75 -1.09 -19.86
C THR A 125 -9.31 0.25 -20.42
N ARG A 126 -8.60 1.05 -19.61
CA ARG A 126 -8.05 2.36 -20.02
C ARG A 126 -6.72 2.26 -20.76
N ARG A 127 -6.25 1.04 -21.05
CA ARG A 127 -4.99 0.77 -21.75
C ARG A 127 -3.82 1.52 -21.14
N LEU A 128 -3.75 1.56 -19.81
CA LEU A 128 -2.65 2.21 -19.11
C LEU A 128 -1.35 1.43 -19.35
N ARG A 129 -0.26 2.17 -19.55
CA ARG A 129 1.10 1.63 -19.67
C ARG A 129 1.95 2.16 -18.53
N ARG A 130 2.57 1.24 -17.80
CA ARG A 130 3.57 1.57 -16.80
C ARG A 130 4.91 1.83 -17.49
N ARG A 131 5.53 2.95 -17.17
CA ARG A 131 6.92 3.26 -17.55
C ARG A 131 7.75 3.37 -16.29
N ARG A 132 8.76 2.50 -16.18
CA ARG A 132 9.74 2.52 -15.09
C ARG A 132 10.68 3.71 -15.28
N THR A 133 10.94 4.48 -14.21
CA THR A 133 11.92 5.59 -14.26
C THR A 133 12.78 5.60 -13.00
N PRO A 134 14.00 6.20 -13.04
CA PRO A 134 14.82 6.35 -11.85
C PRO A 134 14.17 7.15 -10.72
N ALA A 135 13.18 8.00 -11.03
CA ALA A 135 12.46 8.83 -10.07
C ALA A 135 11.17 8.16 -9.55
N GLY A 136 10.94 6.89 -9.87
CA GLY A 136 9.70 6.17 -9.58
C GLY A 136 8.87 5.90 -10.83
N ASP A 137 7.90 5.01 -10.69
CA ASP A 137 7.12 4.53 -11.82
C ASP A 137 6.00 5.50 -12.17
N ILE A 138 5.75 5.63 -13.47
CA ILE A 138 4.65 6.46 -13.96
C ILE A 138 3.68 5.62 -14.78
N TRP A 139 2.41 5.97 -14.68
CA TRP A 139 1.32 5.35 -15.42
C TRP A 139 0.78 6.32 -16.46
N LEU A 140 0.86 5.91 -17.73
CA LEU A 140 0.50 6.71 -18.90
C LEU A 140 -0.70 6.11 -19.62
N PHE A 141 -1.55 6.94 -20.22
CA PHE A 141 -2.59 6.45 -21.13
C PHE A 141 -1.96 6.04 -22.47
N ALA A 142 -2.24 4.83 -22.98
CA ALA A 142 -1.64 4.38 -24.25
C ALA A 142 -1.99 5.29 -25.44
N GLU A 143 -3.16 5.92 -25.41
CA GLU A 143 -3.65 6.81 -26.47
C GLU A 143 -3.07 8.24 -26.34
N HIS A 144 -2.56 8.60 -25.16
CA HIS A 144 -1.97 9.90 -24.86
C HIS A 144 -0.76 9.72 -23.94
N ALA A 145 0.41 9.48 -24.54
CA ALA A 145 1.66 9.19 -23.82
C ALA A 145 2.15 10.33 -22.91
N ASP A 146 1.59 11.53 -23.05
CA ASP A 146 1.87 12.70 -22.21
C ASP A 146 0.92 12.81 -21.00
N TRP A 147 -0.11 11.96 -20.91
CA TRP A 147 -1.13 12.01 -19.86
C TRP A 147 -0.79 11.04 -18.74
N ARG A 148 -0.73 11.56 -17.51
CA ARG A 148 -0.41 10.77 -16.31
C ARG A 148 -1.66 10.57 -15.46
N VAL A 149 -1.74 9.40 -14.83
CA VAL A 149 -2.77 9.13 -13.81
C VAL A 149 -2.52 10.03 -12.59
N GLY A 150 -3.55 10.76 -12.14
CA GLY A 150 -3.48 11.65 -10.97
C GLY A 150 -3.18 13.13 -11.27
N GLU A 151 -2.92 13.50 -12.52
CA GLU A 151 -2.95 14.91 -12.92
C GLU A 151 -4.40 15.36 -13.09
N ASP A 152 -4.88 16.20 -12.17
CA ASP A 152 -6.21 16.79 -12.28
C ASP A 152 -6.22 17.77 -13.45
N ARG A 153 -7.01 17.47 -14.46
CA ARG A 153 -7.21 18.33 -15.62
C ARG A 153 -8.71 18.52 -15.75
N GLY A 154 -9.20 19.56 -15.09
CA GLY A 154 -10.55 20.07 -15.27
C GLY A 154 -10.82 20.23 -16.77
N ALA A 155 -11.91 19.61 -17.22
CA ALA A 155 -12.49 19.85 -18.54
C ALA A 155 -13.10 21.25 -18.60
#